data_AF-A0A935IV82-F1
#
_entry.id   AF-A0A935IV82-F1
#
_cell.length_a   1.000
_cell.length_b   1.000
_cell.length_c   1.000
_cell.angle_alpha   90.00
_cell.angle_beta   90.00
_cell.angle_gamma   90.00
#
_symmetry.space_group_name_H-M   'P 1'
#
loop_
_entity.id
_entity.type
_entity.pdbx_description
1 polymer ?
#
loop_
_entity_poly.entity_id
_entity_poly.type
_entity_poly.pdbx_seq_one_letter_code
_entity_poly.pdbx_strand_id
1 'polypeptide(L)' 'MSKPGGRPEKGPEKKIMNETMQGECPKCGVTEIIWRERVLLEGSLENYHVMHTEVDDYYECKTCKNNWKEFSYL' A
#
# COMPACT_ATOMS: atom_id res chain seq x y z
N MET A 1 -9.75 -34.80 19.76
CA MET A 1 -10.62 -33.78 19.14
C MET A 1 -9.74 -32.62 18.72
N SER A 2 -9.32 -32.60 17.46
CA SER A 2 -8.40 -31.59 16.93
C SER A 2 -9.17 -30.29 16.68
N LYS A 3 -8.77 -29.21 17.35
CA LYS A 3 -9.33 -27.87 17.12
C LYS A 3 -9.04 -27.46 15.67
N PRO A 4 -10.03 -26.98 14.88
CA PRO A 4 -9.73 -26.43 13.57
C PRO A 4 -8.88 -25.17 13.78
N GLY A 5 -7.75 -25.11 13.07
CA GLY A 5 -6.82 -23.99 13.12
C GLY A 5 -7.57 -22.68 12.86
N GLY A 6 -7.43 -21.75 13.80
CA GLY A 6 -7.94 -20.39 13.61
C GLY A 6 -7.26 -19.78 12.40
N ARG A 7 -8.05 -19.36 11.42
CA ARG A 7 -7.60 -18.45 10.36
C ARG A 7 -6.97 -17.24 11.05
N PRO A 8 -5.71 -16.86 10.76
CA PRO A 8 -5.25 -15.56 11.19
C PRO A 8 -6.14 -14.54 10.47
N GLU A 9 -7.01 -13.87 11.22
CA GLU A 9 -7.76 -12.68 10.78
C GLU A 9 -6.81 -11.48 10.70
N LYS A 10 -5.62 -11.66 10.11
CA LYS A 10 -4.74 -10.55 9.82
C LYS A 10 -5.35 -9.83 8.62
N GLY A 11 -6.12 -8.78 8.91
CA GLY A 11 -6.48 -7.79 7.92
C GLY A 11 -5.21 -7.20 7.29
N PRO A 12 -5.34 -6.51 6.14
CA PRO A 12 -4.20 -5.97 5.42
C PRO A 12 -3.36 -5.08 6.34
N GLU A 13 -2.05 -5.32 6.37
CA GLU A 13 -1.14 -4.60 7.25
C GLU A 13 -0.93 -3.18 6.72
N LYS A 14 -1.37 -2.18 7.49
CA LYS A 14 -1.25 -0.77 7.12
C LYS A 14 -0.06 -0.13 7.82
N LYS A 15 0.82 0.47 7.03
CA LYS A 15 1.97 1.23 7.53
C LYS A 15 1.81 2.71 7.17
N ILE A 16 1.77 3.56 8.18
CA ILE A 16 1.72 5.01 8.02
C ILE A 16 3.14 5.51 7.79
N MET A 17 3.37 6.22 6.68
CA MET A 17 4.68 6.77 6.30
C MET A 17 4.72 8.28 6.60
N ASN A 18 3.81 9.07 6.00
CA ASN A 18 3.79 10.53 6.05
C ASN A 18 5.13 11.19 5.66
N GLU A 19 5.84 10.62 4.70
CA GLU A 19 7.16 11.11 4.26
C GLU A 19 7.01 11.94 2.98
N THR A 20 7.81 13.01 2.83
CA THR A 20 7.86 13.77 1.58
C THR A 20 8.89 13.13 0.66
N MET A 21 8.51 12.84 -0.58
CA MET A 21 9.37 12.22 -1.58
C MET A 21 9.29 12.94 -2.93
N GLN A 22 10.28 12.68 -3.77
CA GLN A 22 10.25 13.12 -5.17
C GLN A 22 9.35 12.19 -5.98
N GLY A 23 8.28 12.74 -6.54
CA GLY A 23 7.34 12.04 -7.39
C GLY A 23 6.42 13.04 -8.07
N GLU A 24 5.94 12.74 -9.27
CA GLU A 24 5.14 13.68 -10.05
C GLU A 24 3.66 13.56 -9.69
N CYS A 25 3.04 14.69 -9.33
CA CYS A 25 1.60 14.71 -9.14
C CYS A 25 0.89 14.59 -10.50
N PRO A 26 -0.01 13.59 -10.70
CA PRO A 26 -0.69 13.38 -11.97
C PRO A 26 -1.64 14.52 -12.37
N LYS A 27 -1.96 15.43 -11.43
CA LYS A 27 -2.90 16.54 -11.65
C LYS A 27 -2.21 17.86 -11.99
N CYS A 28 -1.09 18.18 -11.34
CA CYS A 28 -0.45 19.49 -11.48
C CYS A 28 1.03 19.43 -11.85
N GLY A 29 1.61 18.23 -12.02
CA GLY A 29 3.00 18.03 -12.45
C GLY A 29 4.06 18.47 -11.44
N VAL A 30 3.68 18.78 -10.19
CA VAL A 30 4.68 19.09 -9.14
C VAL A 30 5.44 17.83 -8.77
N THR A 31 6.74 17.95 -8.59
CA THR A 31 7.65 16.82 -8.31
C THR A 31 7.82 16.52 -6.81
N GLU A 32 7.11 17.24 -5.93
CA GLU A 32 7.16 17.04 -4.48
C GLU A 32 5.80 16.55 -3.97
N ILE A 33 5.78 15.30 -3.47
CA ILE A 33 4.57 14.60 -3.03
C ILE A 33 4.79 14.01 -1.63
N ILE A 34 3.71 13.74 -0.92
CA ILE A 34 3.70 13.15 0.41
C ILE A 34 3.22 11.71 0.27
N TRP A 35 4.05 10.75 0.62
CA TRP A 35 3.66 9.36 0.77
C TRP A 35 2.99 9.18 2.13
N ARG A 36 1.68 8.99 2.14
CA ARG A 36 0.84 8.94 3.33
C ARG A 36 0.91 7.59 4.01
N GLU A 37 0.61 6.53 3.29
CA GLU A 37 0.52 5.19 3.82
C GLU A 37 0.88 4.14 2.75
N ARG A 38 1.32 2.98 3.21
CA ARG A 38 1.48 1.75 2.45
C ARG A 38 0.60 0.70 3.06
N VAL A 39 -0.18 0.00 2.25
CA VAL A 39 -0.98 -1.14 2.66
C VAL A 39 -0.39 -2.39 2.03
N LEU A 40 0.07 -3.32 2.85
CA LEU A 40 0.51 -4.64 2.42
C LEU A 40 -0.72 -5.53 2.26
N LEU A 41 -0.96 -5.97 1.04
CA LEU A 41 -1.99 -6.93 0.71
C LEU A 41 -1.33 -8.31 0.73
N GLU A 42 -1.62 -9.09 1.78
CA GLU A 42 -1.20 -10.50 1.82
C GLU A 42 -2.03 -11.27 0.78
N GLY A 43 -1.36 -11.78 -0.25
CA GLY A 43 -1.98 -12.66 -1.22
C GLY A 43 -2.63 -13.86 -0.53
N SER A 44 -3.85 -14.20 -0.93
CA SER A 44 -4.56 -15.39 -0.47
C SER A 44 -3.66 -16.64 -0.54
N LEU A 45 -3.64 -17.41 0.55
CA LEU A 45 -2.90 -18.68 0.72
C LEU A 45 -3.10 -19.71 -0.42
N GLU A 46 -4.08 -19.53 -1.30
CA GLU A 46 -4.30 -20.39 -2.48
C GLU A 46 -3.24 -20.18 -3.59
N ASN A 47 -2.50 -19.07 -3.60
CA ASN A 47 -1.49 -18.73 -4.61
C ASN A 47 -0.04 -18.84 -4.09
N TYR A 48 0.24 -19.86 -3.28
CA TYR A 48 1.48 -20.04 -2.49
C TYR A 48 2.81 -20.18 -3.28
N HIS A 49 2.84 -19.91 -4.58
CA HIS A 49 4.07 -19.88 -5.38
C HIS A 49 4.50 -18.46 -5.80
N VAL A 50 3.69 -17.44 -5.50
CA VAL A 50 3.92 -16.05 -5.93
C VAL A 50 3.68 -15.17 -4.70
N MET A 51 4.59 -15.23 -3.73
CA MET A 51 4.67 -14.28 -2.61
C MET A 51 5.19 -12.93 -3.15
N HIS A 52 4.44 -12.33 -4.09
CA HIS A 52 4.61 -10.93 -4.43
C HIS A 52 3.77 -10.18 -3.41
N THR A 53 4.42 -9.48 -2.50
CA THR A 53 3.71 -8.64 -1.54
C THR A 53 3.12 -7.47 -2.31
N GLU A 54 1.88 -7.65 -2.78
CA GLU A 54 1.08 -6.60 -3.39
C GLU A 54 0.99 -5.43 -2.40
N VAL A 55 1.28 -4.22 -2.86
CA VAL A 55 1.24 -3.01 -2.04
C VAL A 55 0.40 -1.94 -2.70
N ASP A 56 -0.46 -1.32 -1.89
CA ASP A 56 -1.09 -0.05 -2.23
C ASP A 56 -0.36 1.08 -1.51
N ASP A 57 0.30 1.93 -2.28
CA ASP A 57 0.91 3.17 -1.77
C ASP A 57 -0.02 4.36 -2.02
N TYR A 58 -0.22 5.16 -0.98
CA TYR A 58 -1.11 6.32 -1.01
C TYR A 58 -0.30 7.60 -1.01
N TYR A 59 -0.52 8.44 -2.01
CA TYR A 59 0.21 9.69 -2.18
C TYR A 59 -0.73 10.89 -2.10
N GLU A 60 -0.21 12.00 -1.60
CA GLU A 60 -0.85 13.31 -1.56
C GLU A 60 0.07 14.34 -2.21
N CYS A 61 -0.48 15.18 -3.08
CA CYS A 61 0.23 16.33 -3.61
C CYS A 61 0.27 17.45 -2.57
N LYS A 62 1.46 17.95 -2.26
CA LYS A 62 1.63 19.03 -1.28
C LYS A 62 0.98 20.34 -1.75
N THR A 63 0.99 20.61 -3.06
CA THR A 63 0.52 21.86 -3.66
C THR A 63 -0.99 21.85 -3.92
N CYS A 64 -1.49 20.89 -4.71
CA CYS A 64 -2.90 20.88 -5.12
C CYS A 64 -3.79 20.00 -4.22
N LYS A 65 -3.23 19.36 -3.19
CA LYS A 65 -3.93 18.47 -2.25
C LYS A 65 -4.67 17.31 -2.93
N ASN A 66 -4.25 16.95 -4.14
CA ASN A 66 -4.75 15.77 -4.83
C ASN A 66 -4.20 14.52 -4.17
N ASN A 67 -5.05 13.52 -3.95
CA ASN A 67 -4.65 12.23 -3.40
C ASN A 67 -4.82 11.16 -4.47
N TRP A 68 -3.87 10.23 -4.56
CA TRP A 68 -3.97 9.07 -5.45
C TRP A 68 -3.35 7.85 -4.79
N LYS A 69 -3.59 6.70 -5.40
CA LYS A 69 -3.03 5.42 -4.97
C LYS A 69 -2.28 4.82 -6.14
N GLU A 70 -1.14 4.23 -5.86
CA GLU A 70 -0.43 3.41 -6.84
C GLU A 70 -0.29 2.01 -6.27
N PHE A 71 -0.59 1.07 -7.14
CA PHE A 71 -0.46 -0.34 -6.84
C PHE A 71 0.90 -0.81 -7.37
N SER A 72 1.66 -1.50 -6.53
CA SER A 72 2.98 -2.03 -6.88
C SER A 72 3.19 -3.43 -6.29
N TYR A 73 4.19 -4.13 -6.80
CA TYR A 73 4.61 -5.42 -6.26
C TYR A 73 5.98 -5.24 -5.58
N LEU A 74 6.10 -5.68 -4.33
CA LEU A 74 7.38 -5.81 -3.60
C LEU A 74 7.94 -7.23 -3.72
#